data_AF-A0A1I5XQG9-F1
#
_entry.id   AF-A0A1I5XQG9-F1
#
_cell.length_a   1.000
_cell.length_b   1.000
_cell.length_c   1.000
_cell.angle_alpha   90.00
_cell.angle_beta   90.00
_cell.angle_gamma   90.00
#
_symmetry.space_group_name_H-M   'P 1'
#
loop_
_entity.id
_entity.type
_entity.pdbx_description
1 polymer ?
#
loop_
_entity_poly.entity_id
_entity_poly.type
_entity_poly.pdbx_seq_one_letter_code
_entity_poly.pdbx_strand_id
1 'polypeptide(L)' 'MLGYLADADRRALGEVIAEAGRRASTTAPLAVLSLEPVGDRFEVRLRGWPGGGDRLLALADGHGLPVRWVAGVP' A
#
# COMPACT_ATOMS: atom_id res chain seq x y z
N MET A 1 -7.10 6.73 0.74
CA MET A 1 -7.18 7.36 2.07
C MET A 1 -6.14 8.49 2.23
N LEU A 2 -4.94 8.34 1.66
CA LEU A 2 -3.88 9.36 1.72
C LEU A 2 -4.29 10.72 1.12
N GLY A 3 -5.17 10.72 0.12
CA GLY A 3 -5.69 11.96 -0.49
C GLY A 3 -6.55 12.83 0.43
N TYR A 4 -7.01 12.30 1.57
CA TYR A 4 -7.74 13.07 2.59
C TYR A 4 -6.82 13.67 3.66
N LEU A 5 -5.55 13.28 3.69
CA LEU A 5 -4.56 13.84 4.60
C LEU A 5 -4.01 15.14 4.02
N ALA A 6 -3.78 16.12 4.89
CA ALA A 6 -2.95 17.27 4.55
C ALA A 6 -1.55 16.78 4.12
N ASP A 7 -0.87 17.53 3.27
CA ASP A 7 0.41 17.09 2.71
C ASP A 7 1.48 16.84 3.78
N ALA A 8 1.45 17.62 4.86
CA ALA A 8 2.33 17.42 6.01
C ALA A 8 2.08 16.07 6.70
N ASP A 9 0.82 15.70 6.92
CA ASP A 9 0.45 14.43 7.55
C ASP A 9 0.76 13.24 6.65
N ARG A 10 0.53 13.39 5.34
CA ARG A 10 0.88 12.37 4.34
C ARG A 10 2.39 12.10 4.33
N ARG A 11 3.20 13.17 4.38
CA ARG A 11 4.66 13.05 4.47
C ARG A 11 5.08 12.38 5.77
N ALA A 12 4.54 12.82 6.91
CA ALA A 12 4.85 12.25 8.22
C ALA A 12 4.51 10.76 8.29
N LEU A 13 3.35 10.36 7.77
CA LEU A 13 2.97 8.94 7.67
C LEU A 13 3.95 8.14 6.79
N GLY A 14 4.37 8.71 5.66
CA GLY A 14 5.38 8.10 4.79
C GLY A 14 6.72 7.89 5.50
N GLU A 15 7.17 8.88 6.26
CA GLU A 15 8.41 8.81 7.06
C GLU A 15 8.32 7.73 8.16
N VAL A 16 7.20 7.66 8.87
CA VAL A 16 6.96 6.62 9.90
C VAL A 16 6.97 5.21 9.30
N ILE A 17 6.30 5.01 8.16
CA ILE A 17 6.28 3.72 7.47
C ILE A 17 7.68 3.35 6.97
N ALA A 18 8.41 4.30 6.38
CA ALA A 18 9.76 4.08 5.91
C ALA A 18 10.69 3.66 7.07
N GLU A 19 10.58 4.34 8.22
CA GLU A 19 11.35 4.01 9.41
C GLU A 19 11.02 2.61 9.95
N ALA A 20 9.74 2.27 10.04
CA ALA A 20 9.33 0.92 10.44
C ALA A 20 9.84 -0.14 9.45
N GLY A 21 9.82 0.16 8.15
CA GLY A 21 10.36 -0.71 7.10
C GLY A 21 11.86 -0.95 7.23
N ARG A 22 12.64 0.05 7.65
CA ARG A 22 14.09 -0.10 7.93
C ARG A 22 14.38 -1.03 9.09
N ARG A 23 13.48 -1.12 10.08
CA ARG A 23 13.61 -1.99 11.26
C ARG A 23 13.01 -3.38 11.07
N ALA A 24 12.28 -3.60 9.97
CA ALA A 24 11.63 -4.87 9.69
C ALA A 24 12.67 -5.98 9.43
N SER A 25 12.39 -7.17 9.94
CA SER A 25 13.23 -8.36 9.80
C SER A 25 12.39 -9.57 9.40
N THR A 26 13.03 -10.70 9.14
CA THR A 26 12.32 -11.96 8.86
C THR A 26 11.49 -12.45 10.04
N THR A 27 11.83 -12.05 11.28
CA THR A 27 11.09 -12.38 12.50
C THR A 27 10.10 -11.29 12.93
N ALA A 28 10.18 -10.11 12.33
CA ALA A 28 9.28 -8.98 12.55
C ALA A 28 9.03 -8.22 11.22
N PRO A 29 8.28 -8.81 10.28
CA PRO A 29 8.03 -8.20 8.98
C PRO A 29 7.05 -7.03 9.08
N LEU A 30 7.15 -6.10 8.13
CA LEU A 30 6.17 -5.03 7.95
C LEU A 30 5.46 -5.20 6.60
N ALA A 31 4.14 -5.10 6.62
CA ALA A 31 3.30 -5.09 5.44
C ALA A 31 2.37 -3.87 5.50
N VAL A 32 2.37 -3.08 4.43
CA VAL A 32 1.46 -1.94 4.26
C VAL A 32 0.55 -2.23 3.08
N LEU A 33 -0.74 -2.37 3.37
CA LEU A 33 -1.80 -2.53 2.37
C LEU A 33 -2.47 -1.17 2.14
N SER A 34 -2.59 -0.76 0.88
CA SER A 34 -3.21 0.51 0.50
C SER A 34 -4.27 0.31 -0.57
N LEU A 35 -5.38 1.07 -0.47
CA LEU A 35 -6.37 1.27 -1.52
C LEU A 35 -6.36 2.76 -1.87
N GLU A 36 -5.75 3.11 -3.00
CA GLU A 36 -5.59 4.50 -3.42
C GLU A 36 -6.02 4.71 -4.87
N PRO A 37 -6.54 5.89 -5.22
CA PRO A 37 -6.87 6.22 -6.60
C PRO A 37 -5.60 6.34 -7.44
N VAL A 38 -5.62 5.72 -8.62
CA VAL A 38 -4.56 5.79 -9.65
C VAL A 38 -5.25 6.04 -10.99
N GLY A 39 -5.29 7.30 -11.42
CA GLY A 39 -6.06 7.71 -12.58
C GLY A 39 -7.57 7.60 -12.32
N ASP A 40 -8.26 6.80 -13.12
CA ASP A 40 -9.73 6.59 -13.08
C ASP A 40 -10.16 5.38 -12.23
N ARG A 41 -9.21 4.62 -11.69
CA ARG A 41 -9.45 3.39 -10.91
C ARG A 41 -8.79 3.47 -9.53
N PHE A 42 -9.11 2.51 -8.68
CA PHE A 42 -8.42 2.30 -7.42
C PHE A 42 -7.52 1.06 -7.50
N GLU A 43 -6.33 1.14 -6.93
CA GLU A 43 -5.39 0.03 -6.83
C GLU A 43 -5.28 -0.45 -5.39
N VAL A 44 -5.39 -1.77 -5.18
CA VAL A 44 -5.01 -2.43 -3.93
C VAL A 44 -3.56 -2.86 -4.06
N ARG A 45 -2.67 -2.20 -3.32
CA ARG A 45 -1.22 -2.48 -3.35
C ARG A 45 -0.71 -2.94 -2.01
N LEU A 46 0.22 -3.88 -2.02
CA LEU A 46 0.93 -4.38 -0.85
C LEU A 46 2.40 -4.05 -0.97
N ARG A 47 2.92 -3.26 -0.04
CA ARG A 47 4.35 -3.05 0.14
C ARG A 47 4.86 -3.84 1.35
N GLY A 48 5.93 -4.60 1.16
CA GLY A 48 6.47 -5.53 2.17
C GLY A 48 7.94 -5.32 2.50
N TRP A 49 8.30 -5.51 3.77
CA TRP A 49 9.67 -5.52 4.28
C TRP A 49 9.89 -6.69 5.26
N PRO A 50 11.11 -7.26 5.34
CA PRO A 50 12.27 -6.95 4.50
C PRO A 50 12.08 -7.45 3.05
N GLY A 51 12.82 -6.87 2.10
CA GLY A 51 12.76 -7.25 0.67
C GLY A 51 12.16 -6.19 -0.26
N GLY A 52 11.45 -5.18 0.26
CA GLY A 52 11.09 -3.97 -0.48
C GLY A 52 10.09 -4.16 -1.63
N GLY A 53 9.37 -5.28 -1.67
CA GLY A 53 8.44 -5.58 -2.75
C GLY A 53 7.20 -4.69 -2.72
N ASP A 54 6.75 -4.20 -3.87
CA ASP A 54 5.50 -3.47 -4.07
C ASP A 54 4.65 -4.23 -5.10
N ARG A 55 3.54 -4.82 -4.66
CA ARG A 55 2.71 -5.71 -5.47
C ARG A 55 1.31 -5.14 -5.63
N LEU A 56 0.83 -5.07 -6.87
CA LEU A 56 -0.59 -4.87 -7.17
C LEU A 56 -1.32 -6.19 -6.86
N LEU A 57 -2.34 -6.14 -6.02
CA LEU A 57 -3.15 -7.31 -5.62
C LEU A 57 -4.55 -7.29 -6.25
N ALA A 58 -5.13 -6.11 -6.46
CA ALA A 58 -6.43 -5.97 -7.10
C ALA A 58 -6.61 -4.57 -7.69
N LEU A 59 -7.57 -4.49 -8.60
CA LEU A 59 -8.18 -3.25 -9.04
C LEU A 59 -9.56 -3.13 -8.41
N ALA A 60 -9.98 -1.90 -8.12
CA ALA A 60 -11.34 -1.62 -7.67
C ALA A 60 -11.89 -0.38 -8.37
N ASP A 61 -13.22 -0.30 -8.44
CA ASP A 61 -13.91 0.91 -8.85
C ASP A 61 -14.02 1.88 -7.65
N GLY A 62 -14.77 2.98 -7.80
CA GLY A 62 -14.93 4.01 -6.77
C GLY A 62 -15.28 3.43 -5.40
N HIS A 63 -14.53 3.84 -4.37
CA HIS A 63 -14.71 3.40 -2.98
C HIS A 63 -14.48 1.90 -2.71
N GLY A 64 -13.83 1.17 -3.62
CA GLY A 64 -13.33 -0.18 -3.34
C GLY A 64 -14.26 -1.32 -3.75
N LEU A 65 -15.37 -1.06 -4.45
CA LEU A 65 -16.26 -2.11 -4.96
C LEU A 65 -16.72 -1.82 -6.40
N PRO A 66 -16.81 -2.84 -7.27
CA PRO A 66 -16.35 -4.22 -7.08
C PRO A 66 -14.81 -4.33 -7.04
N VAL A 67 -14.30 -5.38 -6.36
CA VAL A 67 -12.87 -5.73 -6.35
C VAL A 67 -12.60 -6.79 -7.41
N ARG A 68 -11.61 -6.55 -8.26
CA ARG A 68 -11.10 -7.47 -9.27
C ARG A 68 -9.66 -7.85 -8.90
N TRP A 69 -9.50 -9.03 -8.32
CA TRP A 69 -8.20 -9.58 -7.93
C TRP A 69 -7.35 -9.87 -9.17
N VAL A 70 -6.08 -9.43 -9.15
CA VAL A 70 -5.13 -9.88 -10.16
C VAL A 70 -4.66 -11.28 -9.74
N ALA A 71 -4.72 -12.26 -10.64
CA ALA A 71 -4.28 -13.62 -10.35
C ALA A 71 -2.82 -13.57 -9.86
N GLY A 72 -2.58 -14.04 -8.64
CA GLY A 72 -1.25 -13.98 -8.02
C GLY A 72 -0.24 -14.80 -8.83
N VAL A 73 0.93 -14.24 -9.10
CA VAL A 73 2.10 -15.06 -9.42
C VAL A 73 2.44 -15.81 -8.11
N PRO A 74 2.54 -17.15 -8.14
CA PRO A 74 2.80 -17.98 -6.96
C PRO A 74 4.06 -17.57 -6.20
#